data_AF-A0AAV4PTJ5-F1
#
_entry.id   AF-A0AAV4PTJ5-F1
#
_cell.length_a   1.000
_cell.length_b   1.000
_cell.length_c   1.000
_cell.angle_alpha   90.00
_cell.angle_beta   90.00
_cell.angle_gamma   90.00
#
_symmetry.space_group_name_H-M   'P 1'
#
loop_
_entity.id
_entity.type
_entity.pdbx_description
1 polymer ?
#
loop_
_entity_poly.entity_id
_entity_poly.type
_entity_poly.pdbx_seq_one_letter_code
_entity_poly.pdbx_strand_id
1 'polypeptide(L)'
;MSSSGKIIEEVQVVEIFWNSYLLFYWARTMTTVSELQLSTQTLFGDFTKKSQSWLVDIDTLEFAQQLDKEDPLKDFRKRFNYPKKKNLSGVNLDDLKDENEESIYFCGHSLGLQLKSVDNSVHQVLQDWAEKGVECHFLGNLPAAESDKPLKEKMAYLVGALPEEIAIMNGLTVNIHILLATFYKPTPERYKILMVGGGFSSDLYAMQSHVTLRGYDPEESLLFLQPTSDDYIINPEDILELIEKEGKSIAVIHMEGVHFYTGQLFNMKEITRAGHKQGCVVAFDLAHAIGNVQLQLHDWNVDFAMWCTYKYLNSGPGCMGAAFVHQRHTKGPKGILPALRGWWGLSDKRKFSFDQEFTPAVGR
;
A
#
# COMPACT_ATOMS: atom_id res chain seq x y z
N MET A 1 -13.59 -38.27 -10.50
CA MET A 1 -13.77 -38.04 -11.95
C MET A 1 -14.97 -37.13 -12.12
N SER A 2 -14.92 -35.93 -12.68
CA SER A 2 -13.85 -35.08 -13.15
C SER A 2 -14.47 -33.70 -13.37
N SER A 3 -13.76 -32.66 -12.94
CA SER A 3 -13.62 -31.35 -13.60
C SER A 3 -14.88 -30.54 -13.97
N SER A 4 -15.29 -29.62 -13.10
CA SER A 4 -15.87 -28.33 -13.53
C SER A 4 -14.77 -27.27 -13.41
N GLY A 5 -14.21 -26.91 -14.56
CA GLY A 5 -13.08 -25.99 -14.70
C GLY A 5 -13.36 -24.60 -14.15
N LYS A 6 -12.45 -24.15 -13.28
CA LYS A 6 -12.28 -22.74 -12.93
C LYS A 6 -11.74 -22.01 -14.17
N ILE A 7 -12.54 -21.14 -14.75
CA ILE A 7 -12.04 -20.08 -15.62
C ILE A 7 -11.64 -18.94 -14.67
N ILE A 8 -10.39 -18.97 -14.22
CA ILE A 8 -9.73 -17.78 -13.69
C ILE A 8 -8.94 -17.26 -14.89
N GLU A 9 -9.48 -16.25 -15.56
CA GLU A 9 -8.72 -15.54 -16.59
C GLU A 9 -7.50 -14.92 -15.93
N GLU A 10 -6.31 -15.34 -16.38
CA GLU A 10 -5.04 -14.67 -16.13
C GLU A 10 -5.12 -13.25 -16.71
N VAL A 11 -5.57 -12.29 -15.90
CA VAL A 11 -5.29 -10.89 -16.17
C VAL A 11 -3.81 -10.69 -15.89
N GLN A 12 -3.00 -10.70 -16.94
CA GLN A 12 -1.60 -10.29 -16.86
C GLN A 12 -1.54 -8.93 -16.14
N VAL A 13 -0.75 -8.87 -15.08
CA VAL A 13 -0.45 -7.62 -14.37
C VAL A 13 0.31 -6.73 -15.35
N VAL A 14 -0.42 -5.84 -16.01
CA VAL A 14 0.15 -4.78 -16.83
C VAL A 14 0.80 -3.79 -15.86
N GLU A 15 2.12 -3.61 -15.96
CA GLU A 15 2.81 -2.51 -15.30
C GLU A 15 2.12 -1.20 -15.69
N ILE A 16 1.52 -0.53 -14.71
CA ILE A 16 0.73 0.69 -14.93
C ILE A 16 1.72 1.85 -15.11
N PHE A 17 1.94 2.27 -16.35
CA PHE A 17 2.75 3.46 -16.65
C PHE A 17 1.90 4.72 -16.53
N TRP A 18 2.18 5.54 -15.51
CA TRP A 18 1.58 6.86 -15.31
C TRP A 18 2.37 7.97 -16.02
N ASN A 19 1.65 8.96 -16.56
CA ASN A 19 2.13 10.06 -17.40
C ASN A 19 3.48 10.73 -17.01
N SER A 20 4.17 11.12 -18.08
CA SER A 20 5.53 11.65 -18.30
C SER A 20 6.23 12.55 -17.26
N TYR A 21 5.53 13.17 -16.31
CA TYR A 21 6.19 14.03 -15.30
C TYR A 21 6.64 13.28 -14.03
N LEU A 22 6.01 12.15 -13.69
CA LEU A 22 6.47 11.26 -12.61
C LEU A 22 7.45 10.17 -13.13
N LEU A 23 7.43 9.92 -14.44
CA LEU A 23 8.32 8.98 -15.14
C LEU A 23 9.80 9.34 -14.96
N PHE A 24 10.12 10.64 -14.89
CA PHE A 24 11.49 11.13 -14.69
C PHE A 24 12.08 10.80 -13.32
N TYR A 25 11.23 10.58 -12.30
CA TYR A 25 11.65 10.16 -10.96
C TYR A 25 11.58 8.65 -10.77
N TRP A 26 10.57 7.99 -11.35
CA TRP A 26 10.35 6.55 -11.21
C TRP A 26 11.50 5.70 -11.78
N ALA A 27 12.08 6.12 -12.91
CA ALA A 27 13.14 5.37 -13.60
C ALA A 27 14.51 5.38 -12.88
N ARG A 28 14.67 6.15 -11.79
CA ARG A 28 15.92 6.21 -11.00
C ARG A 28 15.97 5.25 -9.80
N THR A 29 14.96 4.40 -9.59
CA THR A 29 14.74 3.72 -8.29
C THR A 29 14.85 2.19 -8.31
N MET A 30 15.55 1.59 -9.30
CA MET A 30 15.78 0.14 -9.37
C MET A 30 17.22 -0.28 -9.05
N THR A 31 17.36 -1.55 -8.69
CA THR A 31 18.13 -2.09 -7.55
C THR A 31 19.62 -2.31 -7.77
N THR A 32 20.15 -1.94 -8.94
CA THR A 32 21.58 -1.88 -9.26
C THR A 32 21.84 -0.85 -10.36
N VAL A 33 23.03 -0.22 -10.40
CA VAL A 33 23.44 0.70 -11.50
C VAL A 33 23.30 0.06 -12.89
N SER A 34 23.43 -1.27 -12.99
CA SER A 34 23.20 -2.05 -14.22
C SER A 34 21.72 -2.14 -14.63
N GLU A 35 20.80 -2.28 -13.68
CA GLU A 35 19.36 -2.28 -13.96
C GLU A 35 18.83 -0.87 -14.27
N LEU A 36 19.46 0.16 -13.71
CA LEU A 36 19.18 1.57 -14.00
C LEU A 36 19.44 1.93 -15.47
N GLN A 37 20.57 1.45 -16.02
CA GLN A 37 20.85 1.60 -17.45
C GLN A 37 19.88 0.80 -18.30
N LEU A 38 19.54 -0.43 -17.91
CA LEU A 38 18.58 -1.25 -18.65
C LEU A 38 17.16 -0.68 -18.63
N SER A 39 16.63 -0.19 -17.50
CA SER A 39 15.22 0.24 -17.37
C SER A 39 14.93 1.62 -17.99
N THR A 40 15.85 2.58 -17.83
CA THR A 40 15.77 3.87 -18.52
C THR A 40 16.05 3.70 -20.02
N GLN A 41 16.97 2.81 -20.42
CA GLN A 41 17.13 2.42 -21.82
C GLN A 41 15.97 1.61 -22.36
N THR A 42 15.22 0.84 -21.55
CA THR A 42 14.03 0.12 -22.04
C THR A 42 12.82 1.02 -22.12
N LEU A 43 12.57 1.93 -21.18
CA LEU A 43 11.37 2.78 -21.24
C LEU A 43 11.52 3.88 -22.30
N PHE A 44 12.61 4.65 -22.25
CA PHE A 44 12.92 5.59 -23.33
C PHE A 44 13.27 4.85 -24.61
N GLY A 45 13.85 3.65 -24.54
CA GLY A 45 14.08 2.83 -25.73
C GLY A 45 12.79 2.34 -26.35
N ASP A 46 11.76 2.02 -25.57
CA ASP A 46 10.47 1.58 -26.09
C ASP A 46 9.69 2.75 -26.67
N PHE A 47 9.75 3.94 -26.06
CA PHE A 47 9.21 5.15 -26.68
C PHE A 47 10.00 5.56 -27.92
N THR A 48 11.33 5.43 -27.92
CA THR A 48 12.17 5.71 -29.10
C THR A 48 11.88 4.72 -30.24
N LYS A 49 11.75 3.42 -29.94
CA LYS A 49 11.36 2.39 -30.91
C LYS A 49 9.96 2.68 -31.47
N LYS A 50 9.00 3.02 -30.61
CA LYS A 50 7.63 3.39 -31.03
C LYS A 50 7.65 4.63 -31.92
N SER A 51 8.38 5.68 -31.52
CA SER A 51 8.56 6.92 -32.28
C SER A 51 9.12 6.65 -33.67
N GLN A 52 10.18 5.84 -33.78
CA GLN A 52 10.75 5.41 -35.05
C GLN A 52 9.77 4.58 -35.88
N SER A 53 9.01 3.67 -35.26
CA SER A 53 8.06 2.80 -35.94
C SER A 53 6.84 3.55 -36.50
N TRP A 54 6.39 4.59 -35.78
CA TRP A 54 5.24 5.41 -36.17
C TRP A 54 5.64 6.59 -37.04
N LEU A 55 6.94 6.92 -37.10
CA LEU A 55 7.47 8.14 -37.73
C LEU A 55 6.89 9.41 -37.10
N VAL A 56 6.75 9.40 -35.77
CA VAL A 56 6.21 10.51 -34.98
C VAL A 56 7.17 10.86 -33.85
N ASP A 57 7.52 12.13 -33.70
CA ASP A 57 8.45 12.60 -32.67
C ASP A 57 7.85 12.48 -31.26
N ILE A 58 8.68 12.04 -30.30
CA ILE A 58 8.27 11.69 -28.93
C ILE A 58 7.63 12.84 -28.13
N ASP A 59 7.93 14.09 -28.48
CA ASP A 59 7.47 15.31 -27.80
C ASP A 59 6.22 15.93 -28.43
N THR A 60 5.55 15.22 -29.34
CA THR A 60 4.36 15.70 -30.05
C THR A 60 3.04 15.20 -29.45
N LEU A 61 1.95 15.96 -29.67
CA LEU A 61 0.59 15.55 -29.32
C LEU A 61 0.19 14.25 -30.05
N GLU A 62 0.61 14.09 -31.31
CA GLU A 62 0.32 12.91 -32.11
C GLU A 62 0.90 11.64 -31.47
N PHE A 63 2.11 11.72 -30.92
CA PHE A 63 2.73 10.61 -30.21
C PHE A 63 1.91 10.18 -28.98
N ALA A 64 1.48 11.15 -28.17
CA ALA A 64 0.63 10.89 -27.00
C ALA A 64 -0.72 10.26 -27.40
N GLN A 65 -1.35 10.76 -28.47
CA GLN A 65 -2.61 10.21 -28.98
C GLN A 65 -2.47 8.78 -29.50
N GLN A 66 -1.33 8.46 -30.11
CA GLN A 66 -1.04 7.09 -30.56
C GLN A 66 -0.80 6.15 -29.39
N LEU A 67 -0.13 6.62 -28.32
CA LEU A 67 -0.01 5.87 -27.05
C LEU A 67 -1.40 5.58 -26.45
N ASP A 68 -2.27 6.58 -26.35
CA ASP A 68 -3.64 6.40 -25.84
C ASP A 68 -4.46 5.40 -26.68
N LYS A 69 -4.24 5.38 -28.00
CA LYS A 69 -4.94 4.47 -28.91
C LYS A 69 -4.52 3.01 -28.69
N GLU A 70 -3.23 2.79 -28.44
CA GLU A 70 -2.65 1.46 -28.23
C GLU A 70 -2.74 0.96 -26.79
N ASP A 71 -3.08 1.82 -25.82
CA ASP A 71 -3.23 1.43 -24.43
C ASP A 71 -4.35 0.37 -24.27
N PRO A 72 -4.01 -0.88 -23.87
CA PRO A 72 -5.00 -1.92 -23.64
C PRO A 72 -5.91 -1.63 -22.43
N LEU A 73 -5.53 -0.67 -21.57
CA LEU A 73 -6.28 -0.27 -20.38
C LEU A 73 -7.15 0.96 -20.57
N LYS A 74 -7.15 1.61 -21.76
CA LYS A 74 -7.84 2.89 -22.00
C LYS A 74 -9.30 2.92 -21.58
N ASP A 75 -9.99 1.79 -21.68
CA ASP A 75 -11.41 1.69 -21.32
C ASP A 75 -11.67 1.73 -19.81
N PHE A 76 -10.66 1.45 -18.96
CA PHE A 76 -10.78 1.61 -17.51
C PHE A 76 -11.09 3.06 -17.12
N ARG A 77 -10.59 4.05 -17.88
CA ARG A 77 -10.91 5.47 -17.67
C ARG A 77 -12.41 5.70 -17.57
N LYS A 78 -13.22 5.00 -18.38
CA LYS A 78 -14.68 5.16 -18.44
C LYS A 78 -15.38 4.79 -17.13
N ARG A 79 -14.72 4.03 -16.25
CA ARG A 79 -15.25 3.58 -14.95
C ARG A 79 -15.15 4.63 -13.85
N PHE A 80 -14.41 5.71 -14.05
CA PHE A 80 -14.14 6.73 -13.04
C PHE A 80 -14.89 8.03 -13.30
N ASN A 81 -15.20 8.73 -12.22
CA ASN A 81 -15.71 10.10 -12.26
C ASN A 81 -14.54 11.09 -12.26
N TYR A 82 -14.31 11.76 -13.40
CA TYR A 82 -13.32 12.83 -13.49
C TYR A 82 -13.93 14.18 -13.05
N PRO A 83 -13.26 14.95 -12.17
CA PRO A 83 -13.73 16.27 -11.80
C PRO A 83 -13.83 17.17 -13.04
N LYS A 84 -14.91 17.94 -13.13
CA LYS A 84 -15.06 18.97 -14.16
C LYS A 84 -14.34 20.24 -13.72
N LYS A 85 -13.61 20.89 -14.62
CA LYS A 85 -12.79 22.07 -14.31
C LYS A 85 -13.62 23.17 -13.63
N LYS A 86 -14.86 23.40 -14.08
CA LYS A 86 -15.78 24.38 -13.49
C LYS A 86 -16.08 24.19 -11.99
N ASN A 87 -15.88 22.98 -11.46
CA ASN A 87 -16.14 22.66 -10.06
C ASN A 87 -14.87 22.79 -9.17
N LEU A 88 -13.72 23.14 -9.74
CA LEU A 88 -12.45 23.17 -9.04
C LEU A 88 -12.02 24.60 -8.70
N SER A 89 -11.39 24.75 -7.54
CA SER A 89 -10.75 26.01 -7.16
C SER A 89 -9.54 26.32 -8.03
N GLY A 90 -9.25 27.60 -8.24
CA GLY A 90 -8.11 28.06 -9.04
C GLY A 90 -8.31 27.98 -10.55
N VAL A 91 -9.50 27.59 -11.02
CA VAL A 91 -9.86 27.62 -12.45
C VAL A 91 -10.49 28.98 -12.78
N ASN A 92 -9.95 29.64 -13.80
CA ASN A 92 -10.62 30.78 -14.43
C ASN A 92 -11.71 30.27 -15.37
N LEU A 93 -12.97 30.64 -15.11
CA LEU A 93 -14.11 30.13 -15.87
C LEU A 93 -14.16 30.68 -17.30
N ASP A 94 -13.57 31.85 -17.55
CA ASP A 94 -13.50 32.46 -18.88
C ASP A 94 -12.57 31.69 -19.84
N ASP A 95 -11.66 30.87 -19.29
CA ASP A 95 -10.72 30.06 -20.07
C ASP A 95 -11.29 28.67 -20.45
N LEU A 96 -12.50 28.34 -20.00
CA LEU A 96 -13.13 27.06 -20.31
C LEU A 96 -13.56 27.00 -21.77
N LYS A 97 -13.17 25.93 -22.47
CA LYS A 97 -13.63 25.68 -23.85
C LYS A 97 -14.97 24.94 -23.88
N ASP A 98 -15.26 24.17 -22.83
CA ASP A 98 -16.47 23.38 -22.66
C ASP A 98 -16.83 23.30 -21.16
N GLU A 99 -18.11 23.40 -20.82
CA GLU A 99 -18.55 23.30 -19.42
C GLU A 99 -18.39 21.90 -18.79
N ASN A 100 -18.21 20.88 -19.62
CA ASN A 100 -17.98 19.48 -19.27
C ASN A 100 -16.50 19.10 -19.38
N GLU A 101 -15.61 20.07 -19.60
CA GLU A 101 -14.17 19.86 -19.67
C GLU A 101 -13.65 19.22 -18.38
N GLU A 102 -12.98 18.08 -18.51
CA GLU A 102 -12.42 17.32 -17.40
C GLU A 102 -11.08 17.92 -16.95
N SER A 103 -10.78 17.79 -15.67
CA SER A 103 -9.47 18.15 -15.14
C SER A 103 -8.42 17.11 -15.54
N ILE A 104 -7.17 17.58 -15.64
CA ILE A 104 -5.99 16.69 -15.67
C ILE A 104 -5.67 16.36 -14.22
N TYR A 105 -6.13 15.19 -13.76
CA TYR A 105 -6.06 14.81 -12.36
C TYR A 105 -4.80 14.00 -12.05
N PHE A 106 -3.73 14.67 -11.63
CA PHE A 106 -2.45 14.04 -11.23
C PHE A 106 -2.28 13.90 -9.70
N CYS A 107 -3.39 13.90 -8.96
CA CYS A 107 -3.41 13.78 -7.50
C CYS A 107 -3.96 12.43 -6.98
N GLY A 108 -4.05 11.40 -7.83
CA GLY A 108 -4.54 10.07 -7.46
C GLY A 108 -3.70 9.36 -6.39
N HIS A 109 -2.42 9.73 -6.27
CA HIS A 109 -1.51 9.27 -5.22
C HIS A 109 -1.86 9.80 -3.83
N SER A 110 -2.74 10.80 -3.73
CA SER A 110 -3.20 11.40 -2.46
C SER A 110 -4.67 11.06 -2.20
N LEU A 111 -5.54 11.29 -3.19
CA LEU A 111 -6.94 10.86 -3.17
C LEU A 111 -7.31 10.28 -4.53
N GLY A 112 -7.62 9.00 -4.56
CA GLY A 112 -8.04 8.30 -5.76
C GLY A 112 -9.38 8.78 -6.29
N LEU A 113 -9.58 8.68 -7.61
CA LEU A 113 -10.84 9.05 -8.26
C LEU A 113 -11.96 8.09 -7.87
N GLN A 114 -13.17 8.61 -7.69
CA GLN A 114 -14.33 7.77 -7.38
C GLN A 114 -14.69 6.87 -8.58
N LEU A 115 -14.86 5.57 -8.33
CA LEU A 115 -15.47 4.67 -9.30
C LEU A 115 -16.98 4.94 -9.40
N LYS A 116 -17.52 4.97 -10.62
CA LYS A 116 -18.96 5.16 -10.89
C LYS A 116 -19.85 4.15 -10.17
N SER A 117 -19.35 2.94 -9.92
CA SER A 117 -20.10 1.88 -9.26
C SER A 117 -20.26 2.07 -7.74
N VAL A 118 -19.49 2.97 -7.11
CA VAL A 118 -19.51 3.16 -5.65
C VAL A 118 -20.89 3.60 -5.16
N ASP A 119 -21.59 4.43 -5.94
CA ASP A 119 -22.91 4.94 -5.59
C ASP A 119 -23.91 3.78 -5.34
N ASN A 120 -23.99 2.85 -6.29
CA ASN A 120 -24.84 1.67 -6.16
C ASN A 120 -24.44 0.79 -4.95
N SER A 121 -23.13 0.59 -4.73
CA SER A 121 -22.65 -0.23 -3.61
C SER A 121 -23.03 0.37 -2.25
N VAL A 122 -22.93 1.68 -2.08
CA VAL A 122 -23.31 2.37 -0.84
C VAL A 122 -24.82 2.32 -0.63
N HIS A 123 -25.59 2.65 -1.68
CA HIS A 123 -27.06 2.58 -1.61
C HIS A 123 -27.54 1.17 -1.24
N GLN A 124 -26.89 0.13 -1.76
CA GLN A 124 -27.25 -1.25 -1.44
C GLN A 124 -27.05 -1.57 0.06
N VAL A 125 -25.96 -1.10 0.67
CA VAL A 125 -25.71 -1.29 2.11
C VAL A 125 -26.76 -0.56 2.95
N LEU A 126 -27.10 0.68 2.56
CA LEU A 126 -28.15 1.46 3.24
C LEU A 126 -29.53 0.80 3.12
N GLN A 127 -29.86 0.26 1.94
CA GLN A 127 -31.09 -0.46 1.70
C GLN A 127 -31.15 -1.76 2.52
N ASP A 128 -30.09 -2.56 2.50
CA ASP A 128 -30.01 -3.79 3.29
C ASP A 128 -30.21 -3.50 4.79
N TRP A 129 -29.63 -2.42 5.30
CA TRP A 129 -29.83 -2.00 6.69
C TRP A 129 -31.29 -1.56 6.95
N ALA A 130 -31.87 -0.72 6.08
CA ALA A 130 -33.22 -0.21 6.25
C ALA A 130 -34.28 -1.33 6.23
N GLU A 131 -34.10 -2.33 5.37
CA GLU A 131 -35.07 -3.43 5.20
C GLU A 131 -34.90 -4.55 6.23
N LYS A 132 -33.67 -4.82 6.67
CA LYS A 132 -33.34 -6.03 7.44
C LYS A 132 -32.99 -5.75 8.90
N GLY A 133 -32.72 -4.49 9.27
CA GLY A 133 -32.36 -4.13 10.65
C GLY A 133 -31.15 -4.95 11.13
N VAL A 134 -31.26 -5.57 12.32
CA VAL A 134 -30.19 -6.39 12.91
C VAL A 134 -29.85 -7.63 12.08
N GLU A 135 -30.77 -8.14 11.27
CA GLU A 135 -30.54 -9.32 10.42
C GLU A 135 -29.48 -9.05 9.34
N CYS A 136 -29.13 -7.77 9.06
CA CYS A 136 -28.07 -7.41 8.13
C CYS A 136 -26.67 -7.92 8.55
N HIS A 137 -26.52 -8.34 9.82
CA HIS A 137 -25.32 -9.05 10.25
C HIS A 137 -25.07 -10.31 9.42
N PHE A 138 -26.12 -11.00 8.97
CA PHE A 138 -26.03 -12.31 8.32
C PHE A 138 -26.76 -12.38 6.97
N LEU A 139 -27.66 -11.45 6.68
CA LEU A 139 -28.45 -11.39 5.44
C LEU A 139 -28.11 -10.15 4.60
N GLY A 140 -28.34 -10.22 3.29
CA GLY A 140 -28.10 -9.12 2.34
C GLY A 140 -27.00 -9.45 1.35
N ASN A 141 -26.65 -8.48 0.51
CA ASN A 141 -25.64 -8.66 -0.54
C ASN A 141 -24.20 -8.65 0.02
N LEU A 142 -23.98 -7.93 1.11
CA LEU A 142 -22.71 -7.91 1.84
C LEU A 142 -22.98 -7.99 3.35
N PRO A 143 -23.26 -9.19 3.90
CA PRO A 143 -23.55 -9.36 5.32
C PRO A 143 -22.43 -8.79 6.21
N ALA A 144 -22.79 -8.02 7.23
CA ALA A 144 -21.81 -7.26 8.00
C ALA A 144 -20.80 -8.15 8.75
N ALA A 145 -21.18 -9.37 9.16
CA ALA A 145 -20.29 -10.33 9.83
C ALA A 145 -19.15 -10.85 8.94
N GLU A 146 -19.30 -10.74 7.62
CA GLU A 146 -18.40 -11.30 6.60
C GLU A 146 -17.94 -10.26 5.57
N SER A 147 -18.19 -8.98 5.82
CA SER A 147 -17.95 -7.89 4.86
C SER A 147 -16.48 -7.74 4.45
N ASP A 148 -15.56 -8.25 5.27
CA ASP A 148 -14.12 -8.29 5.01
C ASP A 148 -13.73 -9.40 3.99
N LYS A 149 -14.45 -10.53 3.99
CA LYS A 149 -14.05 -11.75 3.25
C LYS A 149 -13.84 -11.53 1.74
N PRO A 150 -14.75 -10.86 0.99
CA PRO A 150 -14.61 -10.71 -0.45
C PRO A 150 -13.39 -9.88 -0.87
N LEU A 151 -12.89 -9.05 0.04
CA LEU A 151 -11.79 -8.13 -0.22
C LEU A 151 -10.43 -8.76 0.15
N LYS A 152 -10.38 -9.74 1.05
CA LYS A 152 -9.13 -10.36 1.49
C LYS A 152 -8.33 -10.99 0.36
N GLU A 153 -8.98 -11.79 -0.49
CA GLU A 153 -8.29 -12.42 -1.63
C GLU A 153 -7.73 -11.38 -2.62
N LYS A 154 -8.53 -10.35 -2.92
CA LYS A 154 -8.12 -9.26 -3.83
C LYS A 154 -6.96 -8.46 -3.25
N MET A 155 -7.01 -8.19 -1.96
CA MET A 155 -5.98 -7.43 -1.26
C MET A 155 -4.69 -8.26 -1.14
N ALA A 156 -4.81 -9.55 -0.81
CA ALA A 156 -3.70 -10.49 -0.76
C ALA A 156 -2.99 -10.59 -2.11
N TYR A 157 -3.74 -10.64 -3.21
CA TYR A 157 -3.18 -10.60 -4.56
C TYR A 157 -2.36 -9.32 -4.82
N LEU A 158 -2.90 -8.15 -4.46
CA LEU A 158 -2.23 -6.86 -4.69
C LEU A 158 -0.90 -6.72 -3.94
N VAL A 159 -0.76 -7.40 -2.80
CA VAL A 159 0.44 -7.31 -1.97
C VAL A 159 1.31 -8.57 -2.03
N GLY A 160 0.94 -9.56 -2.84
CA GLY A 160 1.61 -10.86 -2.90
C GLY A 160 1.69 -11.55 -1.53
N ALA A 161 0.53 -11.73 -0.92
CA ALA A 161 0.33 -12.38 0.38
C ALA A 161 -0.71 -13.52 0.30
N LEU A 162 -0.85 -14.26 1.39
CA LEU A 162 -1.97 -15.19 1.59
C LEU A 162 -3.19 -14.45 2.15
N PRO A 163 -4.44 -14.84 1.81
CA PRO A 163 -5.65 -14.23 2.38
C PRO A 163 -5.69 -14.24 3.91
N GLU A 164 -5.10 -15.28 4.54
CA GLU A 164 -4.99 -15.43 5.99
C GLU A 164 -4.05 -14.44 6.67
N GLU A 165 -3.20 -13.75 5.89
CA GLU A 165 -2.24 -12.75 6.36
C GLU A 165 -2.81 -11.34 6.30
N ILE A 166 -4.02 -11.16 5.76
CA ILE A 166 -4.64 -9.85 5.52
C ILE A 166 -5.78 -9.57 6.50
N ALA A 167 -5.74 -8.40 7.13
CA ALA A 167 -6.85 -7.83 7.88
C ALA A 167 -7.25 -6.48 7.29
N ILE A 168 -8.54 -6.28 7.01
CA ILE A 168 -9.10 -5.00 6.52
C ILE A 168 -9.74 -4.32 7.72
N MET A 169 -9.13 -3.25 8.21
CA MET A 169 -9.50 -2.65 9.49
C MET A 169 -8.99 -1.22 9.64
N ASN A 170 -9.73 -0.43 10.42
CA ASN A 170 -9.39 0.90 10.93
C ASN A 170 -8.83 1.86 9.87
N GLY A 171 -8.07 2.88 10.28
CA GLY A 171 -7.25 3.70 9.40
C GLY A 171 -5.77 3.29 9.45
N LEU A 172 -4.97 3.79 8.51
CA LEU A 172 -3.54 3.48 8.38
C LEU A 172 -2.77 3.64 9.69
N THR A 173 -2.77 4.84 10.28
CA THR A 173 -2.03 5.13 11.51
C THR A 173 -2.52 4.30 12.71
N VAL A 174 -3.83 4.03 12.77
CA VAL A 174 -4.39 3.15 13.82
C VAL A 174 -3.82 1.74 13.69
N ASN A 175 -3.68 1.23 12.46
CA ASN A 175 -3.06 -0.07 12.23
C ASN A 175 -1.58 -0.07 12.58
N ILE A 176 -0.83 1.03 12.31
CA ILE A 176 0.55 1.20 12.78
C ILE A 176 0.61 1.01 14.30
N HIS A 177 -0.23 1.71 15.06
CA HIS A 177 -0.25 1.60 16.53
C HIS A 177 -0.55 0.17 17.01
N ILE A 178 -1.56 -0.48 16.44
CA ILE A 178 -1.96 -1.85 16.81
C ILE A 178 -0.81 -2.84 16.56
N LEU A 179 -0.13 -2.71 15.41
CA LEU A 179 0.97 -3.59 15.04
C LEU A 179 2.20 -3.33 15.92
N LEU A 180 2.56 -2.07 16.18
CA LEU A 180 3.65 -1.73 17.10
C LEU A 180 3.39 -2.18 18.54
N ALA A 181 2.15 -2.16 19.01
CA ALA A 181 1.80 -2.69 20.33
C ALA A 181 2.18 -4.18 20.47
N THR A 182 2.16 -4.91 19.35
CA THR A 182 2.52 -6.34 19.28
C THR A 182 4.01 -6.55 18.99
N PHE A 183 4.59 -5.81 18.04
CA PHE A 183 5.91 -6.10 17.49
C PHE A 183 7.04 -5.27 18.12
N TYR A 184 6.78 -4.06 18.60
CA TYR A 184 7.80 -3.23 19.26
C TYR A 184 7.92 -3.61 20.75
N LYS A 185 8.90 -4.48 21.02
CA LYS A 185 9.23 -4.98 22.37
C LYS A 185 10.68 -4.61 22.70
N PRO A 186 10.96 -3.34 23.02
CA PRO A 186 12.32 -2.88 23.26
C PRO A 186 12.95 -3.55 24.48
N THR A 187 14.26 -3.75 24.44
CA THR A 187 15.13 -4.13 25.58
C THR A 187 16.23 -3.08 25.75
N PRO A 188 16.97 -3.07 26.87
CA PRO A 188 18.09 -2.12 27.05
C PRO A 188 19.12 -2.16 25.91
N GLU A 189 19.33 -3.33 25.30
CA GLU A 189 20.29 -3.52 24.21
C GLU A 189 19.68 -3.30 22.82
N ARG A 190 18.36 -3.45 22.68
CA ARG A 190 17.64 -3.39 21.40
C ARG A 190 16.33 -2.63 21.53
N TYR A 191 16.38 -1.32 21.33
CA TYR A 191 15.22 -0.43 21.49
C TYR A 191 15.03 0.55 20.34
N LYS A 192 15.99 0.68 19.42
CA LYS A 192 15.89 1.70 18.36
C LYS A 192 14.84 1.32 17.32
N ILE A 193 14.21 2.31 16.71
CA ILE A 193 13.39 2.16 15.51
C ILE A 193 14.10 2.88 14.37
N LEU A 194 14.42 2.16 13.29
CA LEU A 194 14.98 2.75 12.07
C LEU A 194 13.86 3.28 11.18
N MET A 195 13.98 4.54 10.76
CA MET A 195 13.07 5.22 9.84
C MET A 195 13.83 5.94 8.73
N VAL A 196 13.13 6.31 7.67
CA VAL A 196 13.63 7.23 6.63
C VAL A 196 13.45 8.68 7.09
N GLY A 197 14.49 9.50 6.94
CA GLY A 197 14.43 10.93 7.18
C GLY A 197 13.51 11.64 6.19
N GLY A 198 12.70 12.59 6.68
CA GLY A 198 11.74 13.31 5.85
C GLY A 198 10.50 12.49 5.45
N GLY A 199 10.29 11.31 6.05
CA GLY A 199 9.09 10.51 5.86
C GLY A 199 7.81 11.15 6.41
N PHE A 200 6.69 10.49 6.20
CA PHE A 200 5.37 11.01 6.53
C PHE A 200 5.21 11.27 8.03
N SER A 201 4.65 12.42 8.37
CA SER A 201 4.62 12.90 9.77
C SER A 201 3.79 12.01 10.68
N SER A 202 2.73 11.38 10.17
CA SER A 202 1.88 10.52 10.99
C SER A 202 2.62 9.27 11.47
N ASP A 203 3.52 8.70 10.67
CA ASP A 203 4.35 7.56 11.03
C ASP A 203 5.34 7.96 12.11
N LEU A 204 5.99 9.12 11.95
CA LEU A 204 6.89 9.68 12.95
C LEU A 204 6.19 9.84 14.30
N TYR A 205 5.01 10.44 14.33
CA TYR A 205 4.25 10.63 15.57
C TYR A 205 3.86 9.28 16.21
N ALA A 206 3.51 8.29 15.39
CA ALA A 206 3.23 6.94 15.89
C ALA A 206 4.47 6.32 16.55
N MET A 207 5.64 6.37 15.91
CA MET A 207 6.89 5.84 16.49
C MET A 207 7.28 6.58 17.77
N GLN A 208 7.25 7.91 17.76
CA GLN A 208 7.53 8.73 18.95
C GLN A 208 6.64 8.32 20.12
N SER A 209 5.34 8.19 19.89
CA SER A 209 4.40 7.79 20.96
C SER A 209 4.71 6.40 21.52
N HIS A 210 5.06 5.42 20.67
CA HIS A 210 5.39 4.07 21.11
C HIS A 210 6.71 4.02 21.87
N VAL A 211 7.71 4.80 21.46
CA VAL A 211 8.97 4.94 22.19
C VAL A 211 8.71 5.53 23.59
N THR A 212 7.99 6.66 23.66
CA THR A 212 7.66 7.32 24.95
C THR A 212 6.82 6.40 25.86
N LEU A 213 5.81 5.70 25.31
CA LEU A 213 4.98 4.75 26.07
C LEU A 213 5.75 3.54 26.60
N ARG A 214 6.98 3.31 26.14
CA ARG A 214 7.87 2.25 26.63
C ARG A 214 8.98 2.80 27.54
N GLY A 215 8.96 4.10 27.86
CA GLY A 215 9.91 4.73 28.77
C GLY A 215 11.27 5.07 28.15
N TYR A 216 11.34 5.16 26.82
CA TYR A 216 12.54 5.54 26.08
C TYR A 216 12.43 6.98 25.55
N ASP A 217 13.58 7.61 25.28
CA ASP A 217 13.65 8.93 24.65
C ASP A 217 13.58 8.80 23.12
N PRO A 218 12.60 9.44 22.45
CA PRO A 218 12.54 9.50 20.99
C PRO A 218 13.81 10.02 20.30
N GLU A 219 14.53 10.97 20.90
CA GLU A 219 15.76 11.52 20.28
C GLU A 219 16.88 10.47 20.21
N GLU A 220 16.96 9.57 21.20
CA GLU A 220 17.97 8.51 21.25
C GLU A 220 17.52 7.21 20.56
N SER A 221 16.21 7.00 20.46
CA SER A 221 15.62 5.73 20.02
C SER A 221 15.16 5.74 18.57
N LEU A 222 14.91 6.91 17.97
CA LEU A 222 14.57 7.01 16.55
C LEU A 222 15.84 7.24 15.74
N LEU A 223 16.23 6.23 14.99
CA LEU A 223 17.36 6.29 14.08
C LEU A 223 16.83 6.68 12.69
N PHE A 224 17.27 7.82 12.18
CA PHE A 224 16.88 8.29 10.86
C PHE A 224 17.98 8.06 9.83
N LEU A 225 17.61 7.42 8.73
CA LEU A 225 18.41 7.37 7.52
C LEU A 225 18.22 8.68 6.75
N GLN A 226 19.23 9.54 6.76
CA GLN A 226 19.18 10.83 6.09
C GLN A 226 19.70 10.70 4.64
N PRO A 227 19.11 11.42 3.67
CA PRO A 227 19.70 11.52 2.35
C PRO A 227 21.06 12.24 2.42
N THR A 228 22.00 11.79 1.60
CA THR A 228 23.36 12.37 1.51
C THR A 228 23.50 13.40 0.39
N SER A 229 22.49 13.50 -0.47
CA SER A 229 22.40 14.41 -1.62
C SER A 229 21.25 15.42 -1.49
N ASP A 230 21.38 16.53 -2.21
CA ASP A 230 20.38 17.62 -2.24
C ASP A 230 19.07 17.23 -2.98
N ASP A 231 19.06 16.09 -3.68
CA ASP A 231 17.85 15.55 -4.32
C ASP A 231 16.99 14.70 -3.37
N TYR A 232 17.40 14.61 -2.10
CA TYR A 232 16.70 13.88 -1.03
C TYR A 232 16.53 12.38 -1.30
N ILE A 233 17.28 11.82 -2.25
CA ILE A 233 17.30 10.39 -2.53
C ILE A 233 18.27 9.68 -1.59
N ILE A 234 17.88 8.50 -1.14
CA ILE A 234 18.69 7.65 -0.27
C ILE A 234 19.36 6.56 -1.11
N ASN A 235 20.68 6.42 -1.04
CA ASN A 235 21.34 5.34 -1.76
C ASN A 235 20.99 3.98 -1.13
N PRO A 236 20.64 2.96 -1.94
CA PRO A 236 20.35 1.62 -1.43
C PRO A 236 21.45 1.03 -0.54
N GLU A 237 22.71 1.31 -0.86
CA GLU A 237 23.88 0.84 -0.13
C GLU A 237 23.94 1.43 1.29
N ASP A 238 23.65 2.72 1.43
CA ASP A 238 23.64 3.42 2.73
C ASP A 238 22.64 2.79 3.69
N ILE A 239 21.49 2.30 3.18
CA ILE A 239 20.47 1.59 3.96
C ILE A 239 21.04 0.30 4.54
N LEU A 240 21.70 -0.50 3.68
CA LEU A 240 22.23 -1.80 4.05
C LEU A 240 23.41 -1.68 5.01
N GLU A 241 24.30 -0.70 4.79
CA GLU A 241 25.42 -0.39 5.67
C GLU A 241 24.95 0.04 7.06
N LEU A 242 23.93 0.90 7.14
CA LEU A 242 23.37 1.34 8.42
C LEU A 242 22.75 0.16 9.18
N ILE A 243 21.99 -0.70 8.49
CA ILE A 243 21.39 -1.89 9.10
C ILE A 243 22.49 -2.83 9.61
N GLU A 244 23.54 -3.09 8.83
CA GLU A 244 24.65 -3.97 9.27
C GLU A 244 25.37 -3.39 10.49
N LYS A 245 25.58 -2.07 10.53
CA LYS A 245 26.28 -1.37 11.60
C LYS A 245 25.47 -1.27 12.90
N GLU A 246 24.21 -0.86 12.83
CA GLU A 246 23.38 -0.54 14.01
C GLU A 246 22.37 -1.64 14.36
N GLY A 247 22.23 -2.66 13.50
CA GLY A 247 21.14 -3.63 13.54
C GLY A 247 20.97 -4.42 14.83
N LYS A 248 22.02 -4.57 15.65
CA LYS A 248 21.89 -5.20 16.98
C LYS A 248 21.10 -4.36 17.97
N SER A 249 21.09 -3.04 17.80
CA SER A 249 20.34 -2.08 18.63
C SER A 249 18.95 -1.76 18.11
N ILE A 250 18.65 -2.12 16.86
CA ILE A 250 17.37 -1.84 16.20
C ILE A 250 16.34 -2.93 16.54
N ALA A 251 15.25 -2.56 17.19
CA ALA A 251 14.12 -3.45 17.45
C ALA A 251 13.26 -3.61 16.19
N VAL A 252 12.92 -2.49 15.55
CA VAL A 252 12.03 -2.42 14.39
C VAL A 252 12.66 -1.55 13.31
N ILE A 253 12.65 -2.03 12.07
CA ILE A 253 12.84 -1.21 10.88
C ILE A 253 11.44 -0.87 10.37
N HIS A 254 11.07 0.40 10.40
CA HIS A 254 9.79 0.91 9.88
C HIS A 254 10.09 1.91 8.77
N MET A 255 9.83 1.52 7.53
CA MET A 255 10.09 2.37 6.36
C MET A 255 8.86 2.46 5.46
N GLU A 256 8.77 3.50 4.67
CA GLU A 256 7.80 3.55 3.58
C GLU A 256 8.22 2.56 2.47
N GLY A 257 7.28 1.94 1.77
CA GLY A 257 7.57 1.17 0.57
C GLY A 257 7.95 2.08 -0.61
N VAL A 258 7.24 3.21 -0.73
CA VAL A 258 7.52 4.31 -1.67
C VAL A 258 7.49 5.61 -0.88
N HIS A 259 8.57 6.39 -0.95
CA HIS A 259 8.67 7.65 -0.23
C HIS A 259 7.60 8.65 -0.70
N PHE A 260 6.78 9.19 0.21
CA PHE A 260 5.61 9.99 -0.18
C PHE A 260 5.96 11.27 -0.98
N TYR A 261 7.09 11.90 -0.64
CA TYR A 261 7.53 13.16 -1.25
C TYR A 261 8.40 12.94 -2.50
N THR A 262 9.52 12.21 -2.37
CA THR A 262 10.48 11.98 -3.47
C THR A 262 10.01 10.94 -4.48
N GLY A 263 9.02 10.11 -4.14
CA GLY A 263 8.57 9.00 -4.98
C GLY A 263 9.55 7.82 -5.03
N GLN A 264 10.58 7.81 -4.17
CA GLN A 264 11.59 6.75 -4.17
C GLN A 264 11.00 5.40 -3.77
N LEU A 265 11.11 4.39 -4.63
CA LEU A 265 10.81 2.99 -4.30
C LEU A 265 11.98 2.39 -3.52
N PHE A 266 11.70 1.83 -2.34
CA PHE A 266 12.70 1.13 -1.54
C PHE A 266 12.71 -0.38 -1.83
N ASN A 267 13.90 -0.98 -1.83
CA ASN A 267 14.06 -2.42 -2.02
C ASN A 267 13.65 -3.20 -0.75
N MET A 268 12.34 -3.38 -0.58
CA MET A 268 11.73 -4.03 0.59
C MET A 268 12.29 -5.44 0.83
N LYS A 269 12.58 -6.20 -0.23
CA LYS A 269 13.14 -7.56 -0.13
C LYS A 269 14.53 -7.54 0.52
N GLU A 270 15.43 -6.70 0.02
CA GLU A 270 16.80 -6.64 0.53
C GLU A 270 16.87 -6.02 1.92
N ILE A 271 16.07 -4.99 2.20
CA ILE A 271 15.94 -4.39 3.54
C ILE A 271 15.44 -5.44 4.54
N THR A 272 14.42 -6.23 4.16
CA THR A 272 13.91 -7.31 4.99
C THR A 272 14.98 -8.35 5.29
N ARG A 273 15.71 -8.80 4.27
CA ARG A 273 16.82 -9.75 4.41
C ARG A 273 17.92 -9.23 5.34
N ALA A 274 18.34 -7.98 5.17
CA ALA A 274 19.37 -7.34 5.99
C ALA A 274 18.91 -7.17 7.44
N GLY A 275 17.67 -6.72 7.67
CA GLY A 275 17.08 -6.58 8.99
C GLY A 275 17.00 -7.91 9.74
N HIS A 276 16.52 -8.97 9.09
CA HIS A 276 16.45 -10.31 9.72
C HIS A 276 17.82 -10.88 10.05
N LYS A 277 18.83 -10.66 9.21
CA LYS A 277 20.23 -11.06 9.51
C LYS A 277 20.71 -10.43 10.83
N GLN A 278 20.22 -9.24 11.17
CA GLN A 278 20.54 -8.54 12.41
C GLN A 278 19.59 -8.82 13.57
N GLY A 279 18.50 -9.54 13.32
CA GLY A 279 17.47 -9.88 14.30
C GLY A 279 16.42 -8.78 14.49
N CYS A 280 16.33 -7.83 13.57
CA CYS A 280 15.29 -6.80 13.57
C CYS A 280 13.95 -7.38 13.12
N VAL A 281 12.86 -6.79 13.61
CA VAL A 281 11.54 -6.90 12.95
C VAL A 281 11.50 -5.86 11.83
N VAL A 282 10.99 -6.20 10.65
CA VAL A 282 10.97 -5.33 9.46
C VAL A 282 9.54 -5.12 8.97
N ALA A 283 9.15 -3.85 8.91
CA ALA A 283 7.82 -3.43 8.52
C ALA A 283 7.82 -2.29 7.52
N PHE A 284 6.74 -2.25 6.72
CA PHE A 284 6.56 -1.22 5.71
C PHE A 284 5.20 -0.54 5.77
N ASP A 285 5.20 0.79 5.70
CA ASP A 285 4.03 1.56 5.29
C ASP A 285 3.92 1.54 3.75
N LEU A 286 2.83 0.98 3.24
CA LEU A 286 2.61 0.78 1.81
C LEU A 286 1.62 1.77 1.20
N ALA A 287 1.34 2.91 1.85
CA ALA A 287 0.34 3.88 1.40
C ALA A 287 0.57 4.39 -0.04
N HIS A 288 1.83 4.57 -0.44
CA HIS A 288 2.19 4.95 -1.82
C HIS A 288 2.64 3.77 -2.70
N ALA A 289 2.70 2.56 -2.14
CA ALA A 289 3.19 1.37 -2.84
C ALA A 289 2.03 0.49 -3.35
N ILE A 290 1.01 0.24 -2.52
CA ILE A 290 -0.08 -0.67 -2.88
C ILE A 290 -0.90 -0.12 -4.06
N GLY A 291 -1.15 -0.97 -5.05
CA GLY A 291 -1.87 -0.59 -6.28
C GLY A 291 -1.05 0.30 -7.22
N ASN A 292 0.23 0.56 -6.90
CA ASN A 292 1.15 1.36 -7.70
C ASN A 292 2.33 0.51 -8.20
N VAL A 293 3.03 -0.16 -7.28
CA VAL A 293 4.16 -1.05 -7.59
C VAL A 293 3.81 -2.50 -7.30
N GLN A 294 4.52 -3.43 -7.93
CA GLN A 294 4.39 -4.85 -7.62
C GLN A 294 4.96 -5.15 -6.23
N LEU A 295 4.27 -6.02 -5.49
CA LEU A 295 4.57 -6.38 -4.12
C LEU A 295 4.52 -7.90 -3.96
N GLN A 296 5.44 -8.46 -3.17
CA GLN A 296 5.48 -9.89 -2.83
C GLN A 296 5.79 -10.07 -1.34
N LEU A 297 4.94 -9.53 -0.46
CA LEU A 297 5.21 -9.42 0.98
C LEU A 297 5.48 -10.78 1.65
N HIS A 298 4.75 -11.82 1.24
CA HIS A 298 4.95 -13.18 1.74
C HIS A 298 6.32 -13.72 1.35
N ASP A 299 6.65 -13.70 0.06
CA ASP A 299 7.90 -14.26 -0.46
C ASP A 299 9.13 -13.44 -0.05
N TRP A 300 8.96 -12.12 0.12
CA TRP A 300 9.97 -11.23 0.70
C TRP A 300 10.09 -11.40 2.22
N ASN A 301 9.20 -12.18 2.82
CA ASN A 301 9.26 -12.59 4.21
C ASN A 301 9.10 -11.40 5.18
N VAL A 302 8.43 -10.32 4.77
CA VAL A 302 8.19 -9.10 5.56
C VAL A 302 7.49 -9.46 6.88
N ASP A 303 7.78 -8.80 8.00
CA ASP A 303 7.12 -9.16 9.28
C ASP A 303 5.67 -8.72 9.31
N PHE A 304 5.44 -7.45 9.04
CA PHE A 304 4.12 -6.85 8.94
C PHE A 304 4.14 -5.62 8.04
N ALA A 305 3.00 -5.24 7.49
CA ALA A 305 2.85 -4.03 6.69
C ALA A 305 1.44 -3.45 6.86
N MET A 306 1.25 -2.21 6.45
CA MET A 306 -0.04 -1.53 6.54
C MET A 306 -0.19 -0.49 5.45
N TRP A 307 -1.42 -0.18 5.08
CA TRP A 307 -1.72 0.82 4.05
C TRP A 307 -3.12 1.39 4.22
N CYS A 308 -3.32 2.57 3.61
CA CYS A 308 -4.64 3.10 3.34
C CYS A 308 -5.15 2.61 1.98
N THR A 309 -6.47 2.73 1.75
CA THR A 309 -7.09 2.35 0.46
C THR A 309 -7.57 3.55 -0.35
N TYR A 310 -7.47 4.77 0.18
CA TYR A 310 -8.04 5.96 -0.45
C TYR A 310 -7.12 6.61 -1.51
N LYS A 311 -5.87 6.16 -1.64
CA LYS A 311 -4.89 6.62 -2.65
C LYS A 311 -5.09 5.84 -3.96
N TYR A 312 -4.09 5.09 -4.41
CA TYR A 312 -4.13 4.30 -5.66
C TYR A 312 -5.25 3.24 -5.72
N LEU A 313 -5.76 2.79 -4.56
CA LEU A 313 -6.89 1.85 -4.50
C LEU A 313 -8.26 2.51 -4.65
N ASN A 314 -8.34 3.84 -4.71
CA ASN A 314 -9.55 4.57 -5.09
C ASN A 314 -10.81 4.27 -4.25
N SER A 315 -10.65 3.93 -2.97
CA SER A 315 -11.80 3.54 -2.12
C SER A 315 -12.68 4.70 -1.67
N GLY A 316 -12.21 5.95 -1.78
CA GLY A 316 -12.87 7.14 -1.26
C GLY A 316 -12.25 7.69 0.03
N PRO A 317 -12.58 8.94 0.40
CA PRO A 317 -11.88 9.69 1.45
C PRO A 317 -12.05 9.06 2.83
N GLY A 318 -10.94 8.81 3.53
CA GLY A 318 -10.96 8.31 4.91
C GLY A 318 -11.48 6.87 5.09
N CYS A 319 -11.63 6.12 3.99
CA CYS A 319 -12.02 4.71 4.03
C CYS A 319 -11.00 3.83 4.78
N MET A 320 -11.45 2.62 5.13
CA MET A 320 -10.68 1.68 5.93
C MET A 320 -9.32 1.34 5.29
N GLY A 321 -8.27 1.29 6.10
CA GLY A 321 -7.00 0.71 5.73
C GLY A 321 -7.02 -0.82 5.79
N ALA A 322 -5.84 -1.40 5.59
CA ALA A 322 -5.61 -2.81 5.86
C ALA A 322 -4.19 -3.02 6.40
N ALA A 323 -3.98 -4.23 6.88
CA ALA A 323 -2.74 -4.69 7.46
C ALA A 323 -2.39 -6.09 6.94
N PHE A 324 -1.10 -6.34 6.84
CA PHE A 324 -0.49 -7.62 6.58
C PHE A 324 0.30 -8.07 7.82
N VAL A 325 0.16 -9.33 8.21
CA VAL A 325 1.03 -9.99 9.19
C VAL A 325 1.42 -11.35 8.65
N HIS A 326 2.72 -11.57 8.46
CA HIS A 326 3.21 -12.82 7.88
C HIS A 326 2.83 -14.02 8.74
N GLN A 327 2.41 -15.13 8.11
CA GLN A 327 1.84 -16.29 8.79
C GLN A 327 2.79 -16.96 9.78
N ARG A 328 4.10 -16.72 9.66
CA ARG A 328 5.10 -17.16 10.65
C ARG A 328 4.85 -16.60 12.06
N HIS A 329 4.18 -15.46 12.17
CA HIS A 329 3.82 -14.81 13.44
C HIS A 329 2.47 -15.26 13.98
N THR A 330 1.73 -16.08 13.23
CA THR A 330 0.41 -16.61 13.62
C THR A 330 0.38 -18.15 13.69
N LYS A 331 1.27 -18.83 12.96
CA LYS A 331 1.38 -20.29 12.88
C LYS A 331 2.78 -20.83 13.21
N GLY A 332 3.74 -19.95 13.54
CA GLY A 332 5.13 -20.35 13.79
C GLY A 332 5.37 -20.97 15.17
N PRO A 333 6.62 -21.34 15.49
CA PRO A 333 6.99 -21.98 16.77
C PRO A 333 6.65 -21.14 18.01
N LYS A 334 6.58 -19.81 17.85
CA LYS A 334 6.19 -18.86 18.91
C LYS A 334 4.67 -18.79 19.11
N GLY A 335 3.89 -19.50 18.30
CA GLY A 335 2.43 -19.41 18.26
C GLY A 335 1.95 -18.02 17.83
N ILE A 336 0.73 -17.69 18.24
CA ILE A 336 0.10 -16.39 17.99
C ILE A 336 0.69 -15.35 18.96
N LEU A 337 1.27 -14.28 18.41
CA LEU A 337 1.84 -13.21 19.23
C LEU A 337 0.77 -12.49 20.07
N PRO A 338 1.12 -11.97 21.27
CA PRO A 338 0.20 -11.15 22.07
C PRO A 338 -0.23 -9.90 21.30
N ALA A 339 -1.54 -9.66 21.23
CA ALA A 339 -2.14 -8.53 20.53
C ALA A 339 -3.26 -7.88 21.36
N LEU A 340 -3.73 -6.71 20.94
CA LEU A 340 -4.89 -6.04 21.51
C LEU A 340 -6.16 -6.80 21.10
N ARG A 341 -6.79 -7.50 22.04
CA ARG A 341 -7.92 -8.39 21.76
C ARG A 341 -9.25 -7.63 21.75
N GLY A 342 -10.11 -7.99 20.80
CA GLY A 342 -11.50 -7.54 20.73
C GLY A 342 -12.39 -8.63 20.13
N TRP A 343 -13.70 -8.52 20.31
CA TRP A 343 -14.67 -9.53 19.87
C TRP A 343 -14.60 -9.85 18.37
N TRP A 344 -14.17 -8.90 17.53
CA TRP A 344 -14.05 -9.11 16.08
C TRP A 344 -12.89 -10.04 15.69
N GLY A 345 -11.87 -10.13 16.55
CA GLY A 345 -10.75 -11.06 16.43
C GLY A 345 -11.09 -12.47 16.91
N LEU A 346 -12.32 -12.75 17.36
CA LEU A 346 -12.77 -14.12 17.64
C LEU A 346 -13.14 -14.84 16.34
N SER A 347 -12.83 -16.13 16.29
CA SER A 347 -13.28 -17.03 15.22
C SER A 347 -14.80 -16.96 15.03
N ASP A 348 -15.27 -17.09 13.79
CA ASP A 348 -16.70 -16.99 13.46
C ASP A 348 -17.57 -17.96 14.29
N LYS A 349 -17.03 -19.13 14.62
CA LYS A 349 -17.69 -20.15 15.46
C LYS A 349 -17.90 -19.71 16.92
N ARG A 350 -17.13 -18.73 17.40
CA ARG A 350 -17.07 -18.32 18.80
C ARG A 350 -17.49 -16.87 19.03
N LYS A 351 -17.58 -16.06 17.96
CA LYS A 351 -17.90 -14.61 18.02
C LYS A 351 -19.19 -14.29 18.80
N PHE A 352 -20.15 -15.21 18.83
CA PHE A 352 -21.41 -15.08 19.57
C PHE A 352 -21.63 -16.21 20.60
N SER A 353 -20.59 -16.98 20.95
CA SER A 353 -20.69 -17.99 21.99
C SER A 353 -20.57 -17.35 23.38
N PHE A 354 -21.25 -17.91 24.38
CA PHE A 354 -21.12 -17.49 25.79
C PHE A 354 -19.82 -17.93 26.47
N ASP A 355 -18.99 -18.71 25.77
CA ASP A 355 -17.71 -19.19 26.28
C ASP A 355 -16.68 -18.04 26.34
N GLN A 356 -15.91 -17.97 27.43
CA GLN A 356 -14.93 -16.91 27.70
C GLN A 356 -13.56 -17.17 27.06
N GLU A 357 -13.33 -18.32 26.43
CA GLU A 357 -12.05 -18.60 25.77
C GLU A 357 -11.90 -17.83 24.45
N PHE A 358 -10.77 -17.12 24.30
CA PHE A 358 -10.43 -16.37 23.09
C PHE A 358 -9.80 -17.28 22.04
N THR A 359 -10.59 -17.78 21.10
CA THR A 359 -10.09 -18.46 19.90
C THR A 359 -9.90 -17.44 18.76
N PRO A 360 -8.67 -17.13 18.33
CA PRO A 360 -8.41 -16.12 17.32
C PRO A 360 -9.03 -16.48 15.96
N ALA A 361 -9.57 -15.49 15.27
CA ALA A 361 -9.92 -15.59 13.86
C ALA A 361 -8.66 -15.57 12.99
N VAL A 362 -8.70 -16.29 11.88
CA VAL A 362 -7.62 -16.24 10.89
C VAL A 362 -7.77 -14.96 10.05
N GLY A 363 -6.71 -14.17 9.97
CA GLY A 363 -6.68 -12.91 9.23
C GLY A 363 -7.59 -11.80 9.80
N ARG A 364 -7.81 -11.73 11.12
CA ARG A 364 -8.54 -10.63 11.78
C ARG A 364 -7.96 -10.25 13.13
#